data_AF-A0A5N5QR55-F1
#
_entry.id   AF-A0A5N5QR55-F1
#
_cell.length_a   1.000
_cell.length_b   1.000
_cell.length_c   1.000
_cell.angle_alpha   90.00
_cell.angle_beta   90.00
_cell.angle_gamma   90.00
#
_symmetry.space_group_name_H-M   'P 1'
#
loop_
_entity.id
_entity.type
_entity.pdbx_description
1 polymer ?
#
loop_
_entity_poly.entity_id
_entity_poly.type
_entity_poly.pdbx_seq_one_letter_code
_entity_poly.pdbx_strand_id
1 'polypeptide(L)'
;MSARPQRPLFSNDQLSTRPPLQNMSQYAHVPRSELSEAEIRQLEEHEISQGPLSVLQQSVRNHTQILISLRNNKKLLARVKAFDRHSNMVLENVKEMWTENQKGKNGKTVNKDRFISKMFLRGDSVILRTLHETPPNNNS
;
A
#
# COMPACT_ATOMS: atom_id res chain seq x y z
N MET A 1 28.94 49.60 45.57
CA MET A 1 29.27 48.16 45.42
C MET A 1 27.99 47.46 44.98
N SER A 2 27.84 47.17 43.68
CA SER A 2 26.64 46.52 43.13
C SER A 2 26.82 45.00 43.09
N ALA A 3 25.87 44.27 43.69
CA ALA A 3 25.81 42.82 43.61
C ALA A 3 25.06 42.43 42.33
N ARG A 4 25.71 41.65 41.45
CA ARG A 4 25.06 41.03 40.28
C ARG A 4 24.20 39.84 40.75
N PRO A 5 22.97 39.66 40.23
CA PRO A 5 22.23 38.43 40.45
C PRO A 5 22.80 37.31 39.57
N GLN A 6 23.03 36.14 40.19
CA GLN A 6 23.39 34.90 39.50
C GLN A 6 22.19 34.38 38.69
N ARG A 7 22.43 33.97 37.45
CA ARG A 7 21.44 33.26 36.61
C ARG A 7 21.21 31.85 37.18
N PRO A 8 19.97 31.35 37.27
CA PRO A 8 19.77 29.94 37.59
C PRO A 8 20.25 29.07 36.42
N LEU A 9 21.04 28.05 36.76
CA LEU A 9 21.38 26.95 35.86
C LEU A 9 20.10 26.14 35.63
N PHE A 10 19.59 26.16 34.40
CA PHE A 10 18.56 25.21 33.99
C PHE A 10 19.20 23.81 33.93
N SER A 11 18.77 22.92 34.83
CA SER A 11 19.09 21.50 34.74
C SER A 11 18.40 20.90 33.52
N ASN A 12 19.20 20.36 32.59
CA ASN A 12 18.73 19.57 31.45
C ASN A 12 18.33 18.17 31.91
N ASP A 13 17.26 18.06 32.69
CA ASP A 13 16.56 16.79 32.92
C ASP A 13 15.20 16.84 32.22
N GLN A 14 15.23 16.77 30.89
CA GLN A 14 14.07 16.41 30.06
C GLN A 14 14.38 15.15 29.25
N LEU A 15 14.65 14.04 29.95
CA LEU A 15 14.56 12.70 29.38
C LEU A 15 13.89 11.77 30.38
N SER A 16 12.56 11.82 30.49
CA SER A 16 11.70 10.64 30.75
C SER A 16 10.29 11.06 31.17
N THR A 17 9.52 11.59 30.23
CA THR A 17 8.07 11.32 30.17
C THR A 17 7.69 11.15 28.72
N ARG A 18 8.18 10.06 28.10
CA ARG A 18 7.61 9.59 26.83
C ARG A 18 6.23 9.03 27.17
N PRO A 19 5.13 9.57 26.62
CA PRO A 19 3.81 9.00 26.87
C PRO A 19 3.76 7.57 26.33
N PRO A 20 2.99 6.66 26.97
CA PRO A 20 2.87 5.28 26.53
C PRO A 20 2.28 5.20 25.11
N LEU A 21 2.73 4.17 24.38
CA LEU A 21 2.49 3.85 22.98
C LEU A 21 1.00 3.66 22.63
N GLN A 22 0.18 4.72 22.65
CA GLN A 22 -1.25 4.61 22.32
C GLN A 22 -1.77 5.65 21.32
N ASN A 23 -0.99 6.65 20.90
CA ASN A 23 -1.44 7.65 19.94
C ASN A 23 -0.43 7.87 18.80
N MET A 24 -0.43 6.98 17.81
CA MET A 24 0.39 7.13 16.59
C MET A 24 -0.09 8.27 15.68
N SER A 25 -1.27 8.85 15.96
CA SER A 25 -1.81 10.05 15.32
C SER A 25 -0.94 11.30 15.56
N GLN A 26 -0.08 11.31 16.59
CA GLN A 26 0.76 12.47 16.91
C GLN A 26 1.94 12.68 15.94
N TYR A 27 2.30 11.67 15.13
CA TYR A 27 3.41 11.74 14.19
C TYR A 27 3.02 12.18 12.79
N ALA A 28 1.72 12.35 12.50
CA ALA A 28 1.24 12.79 11.19
C ALA A 28 1.74 14.19 10.79
N HIS A 29 2.09 15.03 11.77
CA HIS A 29 2.63 16.38 11.58
C HIS A 29 4.14 16.49 11.83
N VAL A 30 4.80 15.41 12.24
CA VAL A 30 6.25 15.42 12.46
C VAL A 30 6.95 15.14 11.13
N PRO A 31 7.88 16.00 10.68
CA PRO A 31 8.59 15.77 9.43
C PRO A 31 9.39 14.47 9.51
N ARG A 32 9.27 13.62 8.48
CA ARG A 32 9.94 12.30 8.39
C ARG A 32 11.46 12.34 8.60
N SER A 33 12.08 13.51 8.46
CA SER A 33 13.51 13.76 8.70
C SER A 33 13.94 13.72 10.17
N GLU A 34 13.00 13.82 11.11
CA GLU A 34 13.29 13.84 12.56
C GLU A 34 13.05 12.47 13.25
N LEU A 35 12.54 11.48 12.51
CA LEU A 35 12.18 10.17 13.03
C LEU A 35 13.33 9.18 12.84
N SER A 36 13.53 8.30 13.83
CA SER A 36 14.46 7.18 13.70
C SER A 36 13.94 6.16 12.69
N GLU A 37 14.83 5.35 12.11
CA GLU A 37 14.48 4.34 11.11
C GLU A 37 13.43 3.34 11.62
N ALA A 38 13.47 3.01 12.91
CA ALA A 38 12.49 2.14 13.57
C ALA A 38 11.09 2.80 13.64
N GLU A 39 11.03 4.08 13.96
CA GLU A 39 9.77 4.83 14.04
C GLU A 39 9.17 5.05 12.64
N ILE A 40 10.00 5.30 11.61
CA ILE A 40 9.53 5.38 10.22
C ILE A 40 8.87 4.07 9.79
N ARG A 41 9.51 2.93 10.08
CA ARG A 41 8.93 1.62 9.75
C ARG A 41 7.61 1.35 10.47
N GLN A 42 7.51 1.72 11.75
CA GLN A 42 6.26 1.59 12.50
C GLN A 42 5.16 2.49 11.94
N LEU A 43 5.51 3.72 11.54
CA LEU A 43 4.57 4.64 10.90
C LEU A 43 4.07 4.07 9.57
N GLU A 44 4.96 3.51 8.76
CA GLU A 44 4.62 2.87 7.48
C GLU A 44 3.70 1.65 7.68
N GLU A 45 4.01 0.78 8.65
CA GLU A 45 3.16 -0.37 8.97
C GLU A 45 1.76 0.06 9.43
N HIS A 46 1.68 1.16 10.20
CA HIS A 46 0.40 1.73 10.62
C HIS A 46 -0.38 2.35 9.45
N GLU A 47 0.28 3.15 8.60
CA GLU A 47 -0.31 3.72 7.38
C GLU A 47 -0.81 2.62 6.43
N ILE A 48 -0.08 1.50 6.32
CA ILE A 48 -0.50 0.34 5.52
C ILE A 48 -1.71 -0.35 6.14
N SER A 49 -1.75 -0.51 7.46
CA SER A 49 -2.82 -1.26 8.14
C SER A 49 -4.13 -0.49 8.29
N GLN A 50 -4.07 0.82 8.50
CA GLN A 50 -5.24 1.67 8.73
C GLN A 50 -5.61 2.52 7.51
N GLY A 51 -4.79 2.52 6.46
CA GLY A 51 -4.98 3.34 5.27
C GLY A 51 -5.66 2.63 4.10
N PRO A 52 -5.74 3.29 2.93
CA PRO A 52 -6.34 2.73 1.71
C PRO A 52 -5.62 1.48 1.16
N LEU A 53 -4.38 1.23 1.60
CA LEU A 53 -3.61 0.02 1.26
C LEU A 53 -3.97 -1.20 2.11
N SER A 54 -4.75 -1.04 3.19
CA SER A 54 -5.20 -2.13 4.07
C SER A 54 -5.94 -3.23 3.30
N VAL A 55 -6.67 -2.84 2.26
CA VAL A 55 -7.34 -3.73 1.30
C VAL A 55 -6.36 -4.73 0.67
N LEU A 56 -5.14 -4.30 0.35
CA LEU A 56 -4.09 -5.16 -0.20
C LEU A 56 -3.48 -6.05 0.87
N GLN A 57 -3.33 -5.54 2.08
CA GLN A 57 -2.85 -6.34 3.21
C GLN A 57 -3.80 -7.49 3.50
N GLN A 58 -5.11 -7.23 3.49
CA GLN A 58 -6.12 -8.27 3.62
C GLN A 58 -6.10 -9.24 2.44
N SER A 59 -5.84 -8.75 1.23
CA SER A 59 -5.73 -9.60 0.04
C SER A 59 -4.56 -10.59 0.11
N VAL A 60 -3.41 -10.13 0.60
CA VAL A 60 -2.24 -10.99 0.82
C VAL A 60 -2.53 -12.03 1.90
N ARG A 61 -3.11 -11.61 3.03
CA ARG A 61 -3.41 -12.49 4.17
C ARG A 61 -4.42 -13.57 3.83
N ASN A 62 -5.50 -13.19 3.15
CA ASN A 62 -6.59 -14.10 2.81
C ASN A 62 -6.35 -14.83 1.48
N HIS A 63 -5.22 -14.54 0.81
CA HIS A 63 -4.94 -14.99 -0.55
C HIS A 63 -6.09 -14.76 -1.52
N THR A 64 -6.82 -13.65 -1.38
CA THR A 64 -7.99 -13.37 -2.23
C THR A 64 -7.57 -12.94 -3.62
N GLN A 65 -8.47 -13.16 -4.57
CA GLN A 65 -8.27 -12.72 -5.93
C GLN A 65 -8.67 -11.25 -6.06
N ILE A 66 -7.83 -10.45 -6.71
CA ILE A 66 -8.07 -9.03 -6.94
C ILE A 66 -8.09 -8.72 -8.43
N LEU A 67 -8.90 -7.71 -8.78
CA LEU A 67 -8.91 -7.13 -10.12
C LEU A 67 -8.15 -5.81 -10.11
N ILE A 68 -7.09 -5.73 -10.90
CA ILE A 68 -6.22 -4.56 -11.03
C ILE A 68 -6.45 -3.94 -12.40
N SER A 69 -6.83 -2.66 -12.44
CA SER A 69 -6.90 -1.90 -13.69
C SER A 69 -5.61 -1.10 -13.89
N LEU A 70 -5.01 -1.26 -15.07
CA LEU A 70 -3.76 -0.61 -15.47
C LEU A 70 -4.02 0.62 -16.35
N ARG A 71 -3.04 1.52 -16.46
CA ARG A 71 -3.11 2.71 -17.34
C ARG A 71 -3.23 2.41 -18.82
N ASN A 72 -2.79 1.23 -19.25
CA ASN A 72 -2.86 0.79 -20.65
C ASN A 72 -4.22 0.18 -21.03
N ASN A 73 -5.28 0.46 -20.25
CA ASN A 73 -6.63 -0.10 -20.42
C ASN A 73 -6.72 -1.62 -20.33
N LYS A 74 -5.68 -2.29 -19.80
CA LYS A 74 -5.72 -3.72 -19.51
C LYS A 74 -6.15 -3.96 -18.07
N LYS A 75 -6.69 -5.16 -17.82
CA LYS A 75 -7.09 -5.61 -16.50
C LYS A 75 -6.34 -6.88 -16.13
N LEU A 76 -5.86 -6.96 -14.89
CA LEU A 76 -5.22 -8.14 -14.33
C LEU A 76 -6.12 -8.74 -13.26
N LEU A 77 -6.45 -10.01 -13.38
CA LEU A 77 -7.05 -10.79 -12.31
C LEU A 77 -5.94 -11.64 -11.69
N ALA A 78 -5.59 -11.39 -10.44
CA ALA A 78 -4.39 -11.96 -9.83
C ALA A 78 -4.53 -12.14 -8.32
N ARG A 79 -3.62 -12.91 -7.73
CA ARG A 79 -3.43 -12.96 -6.27
C ARG A 79 -2.14 -12.22 -5.91
N VAL A 80 -2.21 -11.37 -4.89
CA VAL A 80 -1.04 -10.62 -4.40
C VAL A 80 -0.26 -11.48 -3.41
N LYS A 81 1.04 -11.62 -3.63
CA LYS A 81 1.96 -12.27 -2.69
C LYS A 81 2.66 -11.27 -1.79
N ALA A 82 3.03 -10.12 -2.34
CA ALA A 82 3.67 -9.03 -1.60
C ALA A 82 3.34 -7.70 -2.27
N PHE A 83 3.37 -6.62 -1.50
CA PHE A 83 3.26 -5.25 -1.99
C PHE A 83 4.12 -4.31 -1.15
N ASP A 84 4.33 -3.10 -1.65
CA ASP A 84 5.02 -2.02 -0.91
C ASP A 84 4.19 -0.72 -0.88
N ARG A 85 4.75 0.31 -0.23
CA ARG A 85 4.14 1.65 -0.14
C ARG A 85 3.92 2.34 -1.49
N HIS A 86 4.73 2.02 -2.49
CA HIS A 86 4.59 2.55 -3.85
C HIS A 86 3.55 1.79 -4.66
N SER A 87 2.91 0.78 -4.05
CA SER A 87 2.01 -0.13 -4.73
C SER A 87 2.68 -1.01 -5.80
N ASN A 88 4.01 -1.20 -5.71
CA ASN A 88 4.66 -2.28 -6.44
C ASN A 88 4.15 -3.61 -5.87
N MET A 89 3.98 -4.62 -6.73
CA MET A 89 3.35 -5.88 -6.35
C MET A 89 4.06 -7.07 -6.94
N VAL A 90 4.15 -8.12 -6.13
CA VAL A 90 4.45 -9.47 -6.59
C VAL A 90 3.12 -10.20 -6.72
N LEU A 91 2.81 -10.62 -7.94
CA LEU A 91 1.56 -11.27 -8.31
C LEU A 91 1.80 -12.72 -8.74
N GLU A 92 0.84 -13.58 -8.41
CA GLU A 92 0.80 -14.96 -8.87
C GLU A 92 -0.55 -15.29 -9.50
N ASN A 93 -0.57 -16.30 -10.38
CA ASN A 93 -1.75 -16.76 -11.11
C ASN A 93 -2.45 -15.60 -11.84
N VAL A 94 -1.68 -14.81 -12.59
CA VAL A 94 -2.15 -13.60 -13.23
C VAL A 94 -2.85 -13.94 -14.55
N LYS A 95 -4.10 -13.51 -14.67
CA LYS A 95 -4.84 -13.47 -15.93
C LYS A 95 -4.93 -12.04 -16.42
N GLU A 96 -4.19 -11.71 -17.47
CA GLU A 96 -4.25 -10.40 -18.12
C GLU A 96 -5.30 -10.42 -19.23
N MET A 97 -6.20 -9.44 -19.21
CA MET A 97 -7.33 -9.32 -20.12
C MET A 97 -7.29 -7.98 -20.83
N TRP A 98 -7.47 -7.98 -22.15
CA TRP A 98 -7.55 -6.77 -22.96
C TRP A 98 -8.49 -6.97 -24.15
N THR A 99 -8.97 -5.86 -24.69
CA THR A 99 -9.77 -5.83 -25.91
C THR A 99 -8.90 -5.43 -27.09
N GLU A 100 -9.04 -6.13 -28.20
CA GLU A 100 -8.40 -5.78 -29.46
C GLU A 100 -9.46 -5.40 -30.48
N ASN A 101 -9.35 -4.20 -31.03
CA ASN A 101 -10.23 -3.72 -32.08
C ASN A 101 -9.68 -4.23 -33.42
N GLN A 102 -10.41 -5.14 -34.07
CA GLN A 102 -10.07 -5.57 -35.42
C GLN A 102 -10.27 -4.39 -36.39
N LYS A 103 -9.21 -3.98 -37.09
CA LYS A 103 -9.32 -2.95 -38.14
C LYS A 103 -10.00 -3.57 -39.36
N GLY A 104 -11.27 -3.22 -39.60
CA GLY A 104 -12.05 -3.65 -40.76
C GLY A 104 -13.45 -3.04 -40.78
N LYS A 105 -14.13 -3.07 -41.95
CA LYS A 105 -15.44 -2.40 -42.17
C LYS A 105 -16.57 -2.86 -41.23
N ASN A 106 -16.42 -4.00 -40.53
CA ASN A 106 -17.32 -4.54 -39.50
C ASN A 106 -16.54 -5.10 -38.30
N GLY A 107 -15.49 -4.39 -37.85
CA GLY A 107 -14.57 -4.87 -36.81
C GLY A 107 -15.25 -5.15 -35.47
N LYS A 108 -15.42 -6.44 -35.13
CA LYS A 108 -15.88 -6.86 -33.80
C LYS A 108 -14.75 -6.65 -32.79
N THR A 109 -15.10 -6.14 -31.62
CA THR A 109 -14.18 -6.11 -30.47
C THR A 109 -13.95 -7.53 -29.98
N VAL A 110 -12.71 -8.01 -30.03
CA VAL A 110 -12.35 -9.34 -29.56
C VAL A 110 -11.69 -9.23 -28.20
N ASN A 111 -12.22 -9.95 -27.21
CA ASN A 111 -11.61 -10.06 -25.89
C ASN A 111 -10.50 -11.10 -25.96
N LYS A 112 -9.29 -10.71 -25.57
CA LYS A 112 -8.15 -11.60 -25.44
C LYS A 112 -7.72 -11.69 -23.99
N ASP A 113 -7.22 -12.85 -23.62
CA ASP A 113 -6.56 -13.03 -22.34
C ASP A 113 -5.28 -13.85 -22.47
N ARG A 114 -4.38 -13.68 -21.50
CA ARG A 114 -3.18 -14.50 -21.33
C ARG A 114 -2.96 -14.82 -19.87
N PHE A 115 -2.38 -15.98 -19.63
CA PHE A 115 -2.00 -16.43 -18.29
C PHE A 115 -0.50 -16.26 -18.04
N ILE A 116 -0.16 -15.78 -16.84
CA ILE A 116 1.21 -15.56 -16.39
C ILE A 116 1.31 -16.08 -14.95
N SER A 117 2.17 -17.08 -14.73
CA SER A 117 2.28 -17.75 -13.43
C SER A 117 2.78 -16.81 -12.33
N LYS A 118 3.79 -15.99 -12.63
CA LYS A 118 4.41 -15.03 -11.69
C LYS A 118 4.71 -13.72 -12.43
N MET A 119 4.41 -12.59 -11.80
CA MET A 119 4.64 -11.27 -12.39
C MET A 119 5.03 -10.26 -11.31
N PHE A 120 6.01 -9.41 -11.61
CA PHE A 120 6.25 -8.19 -10.86
C PHE A 120 5.54 -7.03 -11.56
N LEU A 121 4.71 -6.31 -10.82
CA LEU A 121 3.96 -5.14 -11.30
C LEU A 121 4.47 -3.88 -10.60
N ARG A 122 4.81 -2.86 -11.39
CA ARG A 122 5.23 -1.56 -10.86
C ARG A 122 4.03 -0.70 -10.51
N GLY A 123 4.10 0.00 -9.38
CA GLY A 123 2.99 0.73 -8.79
C GLY A 123 2.55 1.97 -9.54
N ASP A 124 3.45 2.60 -10.32
CA ASP A 124 3.05 3.68 -11.22
C ASP A 124 2.02 3.19 -12.24
N SER A 125 2.04 1.95 -12.69
CA SER A 125 1.13 1.52 -13.77
C SER A 125 -0.31 1.26 -13.31
N VAL A 126 -0.58 1.32 -12.01
CA VAL A 126 -1.88 0.97 -11.41
C VAL A 126 -2.79 2.19 -11.25
N ILE A 127 -4.07 2.05 -11.60
CA ILE A 127 -5.09 3.10 -11.41
C ILE A 127 -6.03 2.75 -10.26
N LEU A 128 -6.65 1.57 -10.31
CA LEU A 128 -7.67 1.15 -9.36
C LEU A 128 -7.51 -0.34 -9.07
N ARG A 129 -7.69 -0.71 -7.80
CA ARG A 129 -7.76 -2.10 -7.37
C ARG A 129 -9.10 -2.35 -6.69
N THR A 130 -9.85 -3.31 -7.22
CA THR A 130 -11.11 -3.76 -6.64
C THR A 130 -10.91 -5.17 -6.09
N LEU A 131 -11.37 -5.42 -4.87
CA LEU A 131 -11.48 -6.79 -4.37
C LEU A 131 -12.57 -7.50 -5.17
N HIS A 132 -12.23 -8.63 -5.78
CA HIS A 132 -13.22 -9.50 -6.40
C HIS A 132 -13.41 -10.70 -5.48
N GLU A 133 -14.44 -10.66 -4.65
CA GLU A 133 -14.86 -11.83 -3.90
C GLU A 133 -15.53 -12.78 -4.89
N THR A 134 -14.86 -13.90 -5.21
CA THR A 134 -15.59 -15.01 -5.83
C THR A 134 -16.61 -15.49 -4.80
N PRO A 135 -17.89 -15.62 -5.14
CA PRO A 135 -18.86 -16.17 -4.21
C PRO A 135 -18.34 -17.54 -3.71
N PRO A 136 -18.49 -17.86 -2.42
CA PRO A 136 -18.10 -19.16 -1.90
C PRO A 136 -18.82 -20.22 -2.74
N ASN A 137 -18.04 -21.15 -3.30
CA ASN A 137 -18.57 -22.29 -4.03
C ASN A 137 -19.26 -23.20 -3.00
N ASN A 138 -20.56 -22.98 -2.77
CA ASN A 138 -21.41 -23.87 -2.00
C ASN A 138 -21.64 -25.15 -2.84
N ASN A 139 -20.62 -26.00 -2.93
CA ASN A 139 -20.72 -27.37 -3.40
C ASN A 139 -19.78 -28.23 -2.56
N SER A 140 -20.26 -28.61 -1.38
CA SER A 140 -19.88 -29.80 -0.62
C SER A 140 -21.07 -30.21 0.22
#